data_AF-A0A6J6UE98-F1
#
_entry.id   AF-A0A6J6UE98-F1
#
_cell.length_a   1.000
_cell.length_b   1.000
_cell.length_c   1.000
_cell.angle_alpha   90.00
_cell.angle_beta   90.00
_cell.angle_gamma   90.00
#
_symmetry.space_group_name_H-M   'P 1'
#
loop_
_entity.id
_entity.type
_entity.pdbx_description
1 polymer ?
#
loop_
_entity_poly.entity_id
_entity_poly.type
_entity_poly.pdbx_seq_one_letter_code
_entity_poly.pdbx_strand_id
1 'polypeptide(L)'
;MVATPHLGASTDEAQERAGIAVAVSVRKALSGELVPDAVNVKGGAIHQDIRPSLPLVEKMAQIATAIAGELPVSMEVQVRGDIAGHDSSVLATSALKGALIATGAEDITYVNTPALAEERGISASVNTDPESPEYRSMISLHAALNDGRSIVVNGTLMGIRKVEKIIAIDEFDLDLAPTENLLFLRYTDRPGIVGIVGNALGKANINIAGMQVARDSAGGEALMALTVDSGVSADVLSNLVKETGAKLVQAVNLVG
;
A
#
# COMPACT_ATOMS: atom_id res chain seq x y z
N MET A 1 -30.50 0.97 44.05
CA MET A 1 -29.31 0.62 43.24
C MET A 1 -29.69 -0.62 42.43
N VAL A 2 -29.64 -0.56 41.10
CA VAL A 2 -29.92 -1.71 40.23
C VAL A 2 -28.57 -2.34 39.86
N ALA A 3 -28.40 -3.63 40.12
CA ALA A 3 -27.20 -4.39 39.77
C ALA A 3 -27.60 -5.56 38.86
N THR A 4 -26.85 -5.77 37.78
CA THR A 4 -27.07 -6.87 36.82
C THR A 4 -25.82 -7.75 36.75
N PRO A 5 -25.95 -9.10 36.81
CA PRO A 5 -24.81 -10.01 36.79
C PRO A 5 -24.26 -10.17 35.37
N HIS A 6 -23.28 -9.35 34.98
CA HIS A 6 -22.54 -9.41 33.71
C HIS A 6 -23.34 -9.77 32.43
N LEU A 7 -24.61 -9.35 32.36
CA LEU A 7 -25.54 -9.72 31.27
C LEU A 7 -25.25 -9.03 29.93
N GLY A 8 -24.33 -8.06 29.90
CA GLY A 8 -24.05 -7.23 28.73
C GLY A 8 -23.51 -7.99 27.51
N ALA A 9 -22.94 -9.18 27.72
CA ALA A 9 -22.46 -10.07 26.66
C ALA A 9 -23.30 -11.35 26.49
N SER A 10 -24.43 -11.47 27.21
CA SER A 10 -25.28 -12.67 27.26
C SER A 10 -26.47 -12.62 26.30
N THR A 11 -26.42 -11.79 25.26
CA THR A 11 -27.44 -11.80 24.19
C THR A 11 -27.02 -12.76 23.09
N ASP A 12 -28.01 -13.36 22.42
CA ASP A 12 -27.76 -14.29 21.31
C ASP A 12 -26.95 -13.62 20.19
N GLU A 13 -27.20 -12.33 19.91
CA GLU A 13 -26.47 -11.57 18.90
C GLU A 13 -25.00 -11.33 19.27
N ALA A 14 -24.70 -11.14 20.56
CA ALA A 14 -23.33 -10.97 21.05
C ALA A 14 -22.54 -12.29 20.94
N GLN A 15 -23.19 -13.42 21.27
CA GLN A 15 -22.58 -14.76 21.16
C GLN A 15 -22.37 -15.16 19.69
N GLU A 16 -23.32 -14.86 18.81
CA GLU A 16 -23.19 -15.11 17.37
C GLU A 16 -22.01 -14.34 16.77
N ARG A 17 -21.91 -13.04 17.05
CA ARG A 17 -20.78 -12.20 16.58
C ARG A 17 -19.44 -12.70 17.10
N ALA A 18 -19.37 -13.10 18.38
CA ALA A 18 -18.17 -13.67 18.95
C ALA A 18 -17.78 -14.99 18.27
N GLY A 19 -18.75 -15.86 17.99
CA GLY A 19 -18.54 -17.11 17.26
C GLY A 19 -18.00 -16.89 15.85
N ILE A 20 -18.59 -15.97 15.08
CA ILE A 20 -18.12 -15.59 13.74
C ILE A 20 -16.69 -15.04 13.80
N ALA A 21 -16.40 -14.15 14.75
CA ALA A 21 -15.07 -13.57 14.91
C ALA A 21 -14.01 -14.65 15.19
N VAL A 22 -14.31 -15.61 16.08
CA VAL A 22 -13.42 -16.74 16.37
C VAL A 22 -13.23 -17.62 15.13
N ALA A 23 -14.29 -17.97 14.41
CA ALA A 23 -14.20 -18.78 13.20
C ALA A 23 -13.32 -18.14 12.12
N VAL A 24 -13.46 -16.82 11.92
CA VAL A 24 -12.59 -16.05 11.01
C VAL A 24 -11.14 -16.08 11.48
N SER A 25 -10.89 -15.89 12.77
CA SER A 25 -9.53 -15.93 13.34
C SER A 25 -8.88 -17.31 13.21
N VAL A 26 -9.62 -18.40 13.44
CA VAL A 26 -9.12 -19.77 13.24
C VAL A 26 -8.80 -20.02 11.78
N ARG A 27 -9.67 -19.62 10.85
CA ARG A 27 -9.41 -19.76 9.41
C ARG A 27 -8.12 -19.03 9.00
N LYS A 28 -7.94 -17.78 9.47
CA LYS A 28 -6.72 -16.99 9.24
C LYS A 28 -5.47 -17.66 9.79
N ALA A 29 -5.56 -18.21 11.01
CA ALA A 29 -4.46 -18.93 11.63
C ALA A 29 -4.02 -20.13 10.77
N LEU A 30 -5.00 -20.89 10.26
CA LEU A 30 -4.76 -22.07 9.44
C LEU A 30 -4.23 -21.74 8.03
N SER A 31 -4.57 -20.57 7.47
CA SER A 31 -4.03 -20.08 6.20
C SER A 31 -2.68 -19.36 6.33
N GLY A 32 -2.12 -19.26 7.54
CA GLY A 32 -0.90 -18.49 7.81
C GLY A 32 -1.09 -16.97 7.75
N GLU A 33 -2.34 -16.50 7.58
CA GLU A 33 -2.69 -15.09 7.64
C GLU A 33 -2.48 -14.53 9.05
N LEU A 34 -2.28 -13.21 9.13
CA LEU A 34 -2.20 -12.52 10.40
C LEU A 34 -3.51 -12.63 11.16
N VAL A 35 -3.45 -13.12 12.40
CA VAL A 35 -4.58 -13.19 13.32
C VAL A 35 -4.49 -12.00 14.26
N PRO A 36 -5.25 -10.92 14.03
CA PRO A 36 -5.01 -9.65 14.72
C PRO A 36 -5.33 -9.69 16.23
N ASP A 37 -6.16 -10.66 16.64
CA ASP A 37 -6.61 -10.87 18.02
C ASP A 37 -5.84 -12.01 18.71
N ALA A 38 -4.79 -12.56 18.07
CA ALA A 38 -4.06 -13.66 18.67
C ALA A 38 -3.24 -13.19 19.87
N VAL A 39 -3.52 -13.80 21.02
CA VAL A 39 -2.94 -13.40 22.31
C VAL A 39 -1.51 -13.91 22.54
N ASN A 40 -1.04 -14.90 21.76
CA ASN A 40 0.20 -15.63 22.01
C ASN A 40 1.20 -15.66 20.82
N VAL A 41 1.13 -14.71 19.89
CA VAL A 41 2.11 -14.58 18.78
C VAL A 41 3.19 -13.58 19.20
N LYS A 42 4.43 -13.72 18.70
CA LYS A 42 5.44 -12.66 18.83
C LYS A 42 4.85 -11.36 18.26
N GLY A 43 4.63 -10.36 19.11
CA GLY A 43 3.97 -9.08 18.77
C GLY A 43 2.60 -8.86 19.43
N GLY A 44 1.99 -9.87 20.06
CA GLY A 44 0.71 -9.71 20.76
C GLY A 44 -0.45 -9.30 19.86
N ALA A 45 -1.54 -8.83 20.47
CA ALA A 45 -2.70 -8.31 19.74
C ALA A 45 -2.38 -6.96 19.09
N ILE A 46 -2.70 -6.81 17.80
CA ILE A 46 -2.41 -5.60 17.04
C ILE A 46 -3.40 -4.52 17.43
N HIS A 47 -2.88 -3.34 17.80
CA HIS A 47 -3.70 -2.20 18.18
C HIS A 47 -4.73 -1.84 17.08
N GLN A 48 -5.96 -1.53 17.48
CA GLN A 48 -7.09 -1.26 16.58
C GLN A 48 -6.85 -0.11 15.59
N ASP A 49 -5.94 0.81 15.93
CA ASP A 49 -5.59 1.94 15.09
C ASP A 49 -4.41 1.67 14.15
N ILE A 50 -3.60 0.64 14.43
CA ILE A 50 -2.54 0.16 13.55
C ILE A 50 -3.07 -0.86 12.54
N ARG A 51 -4.00 -1.73 12.98
CA ARG A 51 -4.55 -2.82 12.17
C ARG A 51 -5.02 -2.39 10.77
N PRO A 52 -5.72 -1.25 10.57
CA PRO A 52 -6.18 -0.84 9.25
C PRO A 52 -5.04 -0.37 8.32
N SER A 53 -3.86 -0.07 8.86
CA SER A 53 -2.69 0.36 8.09
C SER A 53 -1.91 -0.79 7.47
N LEU A 54 -2.14 -2.04 7.93
CA LEU A 54 -1.53 -3.25 7.39
C LEU A 54 -1.69 -3.37 5.86
N PRO A 55 -2.93 -3.40 5.30
CA PRO A 55 -3.12 -3.50 3.85
C PRO A 55 -2.63 -2.26 3.09
N LEU A 56 -2.69 -1.08 3.71
CA LEU A 56 -2.15 0.14 3.12
C LEU A 56 -0.63 0.02 2.90
N VAL A 57 0.11 -0.40 3.92
CA VAL A 57 1.57 -0.56 3.83
C VAL A 57 1.95 -1.68 2.85
N GLU A 58 1.19 -2.78 2.80
CA GLU A 58 1.37 -3.81 1.76
C GLU A 58 1.26 -3.21 0.34
N LYS A 59 0.20 -2.44 0.08
CA LYS A 59 -0.03 -1.80 -1.23
C LYS A 59 1.02 -0.73 -1.54
N MET A 60 1.45 0.05 -0.55
CA MET A 60 2.54 1.02 -0.70
C MET A 60 3.83 0.33 -1.13
N ALA A 61 4.17 -0.82 -0.51
CA ALA A 61 5.36 -1.58 -0.87
C ALA A 61 5.25 -2.23 -2.25
N GLN A 62 4.05 -2.68 -2.64
CA GLN A 62 3.81 -3.15 -4.01
C GLN A 62 4.03 -2.04 -5.05
N ILE A 63 3.48 -0.84 -4.79
CA ILE A 63 3.68 0.34 -5.65
C ILE A 63 5.16 0.71 -5.74
N ALA A 64 5.84 0.83 -4.58
CA ALA A 64 7.25 1.22 -4.54
C ALA A 64 8.14 0.22 -5.31
N THR A 65 7.92 -1.07 -5.10
CA THR A 65 8.68 -2.15 -5.76
C THR A 65 8.42 -2.17 -7.27
N ALA A 66 7.16 -2.01 -7.69
CA ALA A 66 6.83 -1.99 -9.11
C ALA A 66 7.41 -0.75 -9.81
N ILE A 67 7.32 0.44 -9.21
CA ILE A 67 7.91 1.68 -9.73
C ILE A 67 9.44 1.59 -9.80
N ALA A 68 10.08 0.97 -8.80
CA ALA A 68 11.51 0.73 -8.82
C ALA A 68 11.94 -0.20 -9.97
N GLY A 69 11.06 -1.12 -10.39
CA GLY A 69 11.33 -2.15 -11.40
C GLY A 69 12.21 -3.29 -10.86
N GLU A 70 12.55 -3.26 -9.58
CA GLU A 70 13.37 -4.25 -8.89
C GLU A 70 13.02 -4.28 -7.40
N LEU A 71 13.49 -5.33 -6.73
CA LEU A 71 13.22 -5.56 -5.31
C LEU A 71 14.08 -4.63 -4.44
N PRO A 72 13.49 -3.85 -3.52
CA PRO A 72 14.27 -3.02 -2.60
C PRO A 72 15.19 -3.86 -1.69
N VAL A 73 16.35 -3.32 -1.32
CA VAL A 73 17.27 -3.96 -0.35
C VAL A 73 16.88 -3.66 1.09
N SER A 74 16.29 -2.50 1.34
CA SER A 74 15.74 -2.13 2.64
C SER A 74 14.50 -1.25 2.50
N MET A 75 13.62 -1.36 3.48
CA MET A 75 12.45 -0.50 3.61
C MET A 75 12.34 0.09 5.01
N GLU A 76 12.09 1.39 5.12
CA GLU A 76 11.79 2.05 6.38
C GLU A 76 10.34 2.54 6.37
N VAL A 77 9.55 2.08 7.33
CA VAL A 77 8.18 2.55 7.55
C VAL A 77 8.19 3.60 8.64
N GLN A 78 7.93 4.85 8.29
CA GLN A 78 7.78 5.94 9.25
C GLN A 78 6.30 6.16 9.56
N VAL A 79 5.90 5.91 10.79
CA VAL A 79 4.53 6.06 11.28
C VAL A 79 4.41 7.37 12.04
N ARG A 80 3.57 8.28 11.55
CA ARG A 80 3.49 9.64 12.08
C ARG A 80 2.12 10.01 12.63
N GLY A 81 2.09 10.92 13.61
CA GLY A 81 0.88 11.54 14.15
C GLY A 81 0.14 10.68 15.19
N ASP A 82 -1.20 10.74 15.19
CA ASP A 82 -2.07 10.14 16.23
C ASP A 82 -1.80 8.64 16.47
N ILE A 83 -1.32 7.90 15.46
CA ILE A 83 -1.03 6.46 15.57
C ILE A 83 0.40 6.11 15.99
N ALA A 84 1.30 7.09 16.09
CA ALA A 84 2.73 6.88 16.37
C ALA A 84 3.00 6.34 17.79
N GLY A 85 2.08 6.55 18.74
CA GLY A 85 2.20 6.06 20.12
C GLY A 85 1.88 4.57 20.30
N HIS A 86 1.48 3.87 19.24
CA HIS A 86 1.11 2.45 19.30
C HIS A 86 2.23 1.57 18.73
N ASP A 87 2.31 0.31 19.20
CA ASP A 87 3.22 -0.67 18.61
C ASP A 87 2.83 -0.92 17.14
N SER A 88 3.73 -0.49 16.26
CA SER A 88 3.59 -0.54 14.81
C SER A 88 4.61 -1.45 14.14
N SER A 89 5.37 -2.24 14.93
CA SER A 89 6.44 -3.13 14.44
C SER A 89 5.98 -4.10 13.35
N VAL A 90 4.72 -4.56 13.41
CA VAL A 90 4.09 -5.44 12.40
C VAL A 90 4.01 -4.81 11.00
N LEU A 91 4.08 -3.48 10.88
CA LEU A 91 4.10 -2.80 9.59
C LEU A 91 5.37 -3.09 8.78
N ALA A 92 6.50 -3.40 9.42
CA ALA A 92 7.69 -3.89 8.71
C ALA A 92 7.41 -5.20 7.97
N THR A 93 6.72 -6.15 8.62
CA THR A 93 6.29 -7.40 7.96
C THR A 93 5.31 -7.13 6.83
N SER A 94 4.42 -6.14 6.97
CA SER A 94 3.50 -5.73 5.90
C SER A 94 4.24 -5.17 4.69
N ALA A 95 5.27 -4.34 4.92
CA ALA A 95 6.10 -3.80 3.85
C ALA A 95 6.85 -4.93 3.11
N LEU A 96 7.49 -5.85 3.85
CA LEU A 96 8.16 -7.02 3.28
C LEU A 96 7.20 -7.88 2.45
N LYS A 97 6.01 -8.17 2.98
CA LYS A 97 4.98 -8.96 2.29
C LYS A 97 4.60 -8.30 0.97
N GLY A 98 4.31 -7.00 0.99
CA GLY A 98 3.96 -6.24 -0.21
C GLY A 98 5.07 -6.23 -1.27
N ALA A 99 6.32 -6.02 -0.86
CA ALA A 99 7.45 -6.05 -1.78
C ALA A 99 7.65 -7.44 -2.43
N LEU A 100 7.52 -8.52 -1.66
CA LEU A 100 7.61 -9.89 -2.18
C LEU A 100 6.48 -10.20 -3.17
N ILE A 101 5.24 -9.81 -2.85
CA ILE A 101 4.08 -9.99 -3.75
C ILE A 101 4.32 -9.30 -5.09
N ALA A 102 4.88 -8.08 -5.09
CA ALA A 102 5.16 -7.35 -6.32
C ALA A 102 6.18 -8.03 -7.25
N THR A 103 6.96 -8.99 -6.75
CA THR A 103 7.84 -9.83 -7.60
C THR A 103 7.12 -10.99 -8.29
N GLY A 104 5.81 -11.14 -8.07
CA GLY A 104 5.05 -12.31 -8.52
C GLY A 104 5.23 -13.53 -7.62
N ALA A 105 5.69 -13.35 -6.38
CA ALA A 105 5.81 -14.45 -5.44
C ALA A 105 4.42 -14.89 -4.95
N GLU A 106 4.13 -16.18 -5.03
CA GLU A 106 2.89 -16.79 -4.57
C GLU A 106 3.02 -17.28 -3.11
N ASP A 107 1.89 -17.56 -2.46
CA ASP A 107 1.81 -18.12 -1.11
C ASP A 107 2.57 -17.33 -0.02
N ILE A 108 2.61 -16.00 -0.16
CA ILE A 108 3.23 -15.09 0.80
C ILE A 108 2.25 -14.77 1.93
N THR A 109 2.66 -15.12 3.15
CA THR A 109 1.88 -14.97 4.37
C THR A 109 2.67 -14.15 5.40
N TYR A 110 2.00 -13.57 6.40
CA TYR A 110 2.69 -12.84 7.46
C TYR A 110 3.67 -13.72 8.26
N VAL A 111 3.42 -15.03 8.32
CA VAL A 111 4.24 -15.99 9.07
C VAL A 111 5.54 -16.33 8.33
N ASN A 112 5.47 -16.59 7.02
CA ASN A 112 6.65 -16.97 6.22
C ASN A 112 7.42 -15.76 5.66
N THR A 113 6.80 -14.58 5.57
CA THR A 113 7.40 -13.36 5.00
C THR A 113 8.77 -13.01 5.58
N PRO A 114 9.00 -13.01 6.92
CA PRO A 114 10.31 -12.65 7.47
C PRO A 114 11.44 -13.58 6.99
N ALA A 115 11.18 -14.89 6.93
CA ALA A 115 12.16 -15.87 6.45
C ALA A 115 12.43 -15.70 4.95
N LEU A 116 11.37 -15.52 4.14
CA LEU A 116 11.51 -15.29 2.69
C LEU A 116 12.23 -13.98 2.37
N ALA A 117 12.03 -12.94 3.18
CA ALA A 117 12.73 -11.67 3.04
C ALA A 117 14.23 -11.83 3.34
N GLU A 118 14.59 -12.56 4.40
CA GLU A 118 15.99 -12.86 4.75
C GLU A 118 16.69 -13.64 3.64
N GLU A 119 16.04 -14.66 3.07
CA GLU A 119 16.55 -15.42 1.92
C GLU A 119 16.82 -14.55 0.69
N ARG A 120 16.02 -13.50 0.50
CA ARG A 120 16.17 -12.53 -0.61
C ARG A 120 17.02 -11.32 -0.25
N GLY A 121 17.58 -11.27 0.96
CA GLY A 121 18.45 -10.17 1.41
C GLY A 121 17.74 -8.83 1.60
N ILE A 122 16.43 -8.85 1.87
CA ILE A 122 15.63 -7.65 2.11
C ILE A 122 15.41 -7.48 3.61
N SER A 123 15.46 -6.24 4.08
CA SER A 123 15.12 -5.89 5.46
C SER A 123 14.04 -4.81 5.52
N ALA A 124 13.31 -4.75 6.63
CA ALA A 124 12.41 -3.64 6.90
C ALA A 124 12.47 -3.22 8.37
N SER A 125 12.30 -1.94 8.62
CA SER A 125 12.23 -1.35 9.96
C SER A 125 11.01 -0.43 10.09
N VAL A 126 10.64 -0.12 11.34
CA VAL A 126 9.58 0.84 11.65
C VAL A 126 10.14 1.90 12.59
N ASN A 127 9.91 3.16 12.25
CA ASN A 127 10.20 4.32 13.09
C ASN A 127 8.90 5.10 13.33
N THR A 128 8.81 5.78 14.46
CA THR A 128 7.61 6.52 14.87
C THR A 128 7.93 7.97 15.15
N ASP A 129 7.08 8.89 14.70
CA ASP A 129 7.19 10.32 15.00
C ASP A 129 5.81 10.87 15.42
N PRO A 130 5.64 11.40 16.64
CA PRO A 130 4.36 11.99 17.04
C PRO A 130 3.97 13.21 16.19
N GLU A 131 4.92 13.87 15.52
CA GLU A 131 4.65 15.00 14.65
C GLU A 131 4.34 14.54 13.22
N SER A 132 3.24 15.04 12.66
CA SER A 132 2.89 14.84 11.26
C SER A 132 2.67 16.19 10.57
N PRO A 133 3.29 16.45 9.41
CA PRO A 133 3.27 17.75 8.77
C PRO A 133 1.91 18.11 8.13
N GLU A 134 1.16 17.13 7.64
CA GLU A 134 0.01 17.38 6.75
C GLU A 134 -1.28 16.67 7.16
N TYR A 135 -1.17 15.50 7.80
CA TYR A 135 -2.31 14.66 8.13
C TYR A 135 -2.30 14.33 9.63
N ARG A 136 -3.47 14.03 10.20
CA ARG A 136 -3.54 13.57 11.60
C ARG A 136 -2.75 12.29 11.83
N SER A 137 -2.67 11.45 10.80
CA SER A 137 -1.81 10.28 10.76
C SER A 137 -1.37 10.06 9.33
N MET A 138 -0.09 9.77 9.14
CA MET A 138 0.45 9.37 7.84
C MET A 138 1.51 8.30 8.03
N ILE A 139 1.73 7.53 6.97
CA ILE A 139 2.80 6.55 6.90
C ILE A 139 3.64 6.90 5.69
N SER A 140 4.96 6.99 5.87
CA SER A 140 5.92 7.13 4.79
C SER A 140 6.71 5.83 4.67
N LEU A 141 6.67 5.21 3.49
CA LEU A 141 7.48 4.04 3.18
C LEU A 141 8.65 4.49 2.31
N HIS A 142 9.87 4.40 2.84
CA HIS A 142 11.10 4.64 2.10
C HIS A 142 11.68 3.30 1.66
N ALA A 143 11.70 3.05 0.35
CA ALA A 143 12.28 1.84 -0.24
C ALA A 143 13.62 2.19 -0.90
N ALA A 144 14.73 1.63 -0.39
CA ALA A 144 16.06 1.86 -0.93
C ALA A 144 16.50 0.72 -1.86
N LEU A 145 17.17 1.07 -2.97
CA LEU A 145 17.71 0.15 -3.96
C LEU A 145 19.22 -0.03 -3.78
N ASN A 146 19.79 -1.05 -4.42
CA ASN A 146 21.22 -1.37 -4.31
C ASN A 146 22.14 -0.31 -4.95
N ASP A 147 21.62 0.49 -5.89
CA ASP A 147 22.34 1.48 -6.68
C ASP A 147 22.27 2.89 -6.07
N GLY A 148 21.68 3.01 -4.88
CA GLY A 148 21.52 4.26 -4.15
C GLY A 148 20.27 5.06 -4.53
N ARG A 149 19.48 4.61 -5.51
CA ARG A 149 18.13 5.17 -5.73
C ARG A 149 17.21 4.78 -4.57
N SER A 150 16.15 5.56 -4.40
CA SER A 150 15.08 5.27 -3.45
C SER A 150 13.74 5.71 -4.00
N ILE A 151 12.68 5.03 -3.60
CA ILE A 151 11.29 5.42 -3.85
C ILE A 151 10.62 5.66 -2.50
N VAL A 152 9.95 6.80 -2.36
CA VAL A 152 9.16 7.13 -1.18
C VAL A 152 7.68 7.11 -1.56
N VAL A 153 6.88 6.34 -0.83
CA VAL A 153 5.42 6.34 -0.98
C VAL A 153 4.82 6.82 0.32
N ASN A 154 3.97 7.83 0.27
CA ASN A 154 3.26 8.36 1.42
C ASN A 154 1.79 7.93 1.36
N GLY A 155 1.26 7.49 2.49
CA GLY A 155 -0.11 7.01 2.61
C GLY A 155 -0.80 7.50 3.87
N THR A 156 -2.13 7.52 3.82
CA THR A 156 -2.98 7.80 4.99
C THR A 156 -4.29 7.01 4.92
N LEU A 157 -4.98 6.96 6.06
CA LEU A 157 -6.33 6.43 6.18
C LEU A 157 -7.29 7.60 6.46
N MET A 158 -8.12 7.93 5.49
CA MET A 158 -8.94 9.15 5.52
C MET A 158 -10.35 8.90 6.08
N GLY A 159 -10.75 9.77 7.00
CA GLY A 159 -12.11 9.82 7.56
C GLY A 159 -12.46 8.64 8.46
N ILE A 160 -13.71 8.61 8.94
CA ILE A 160 -14.21 7.59 9.88
C ILE A 160 -14.16 6.18 9.25
N ARG A 161 -14.34 6.10 7.93
CA ARG A 161 -14.27 4.84 7.18
C ARG A 161 -12.85 4.32 6.97
N LYS A 162 -11.82 5.05 7.41
CA LYS A 162 -10.41 4.72 7.22
C LYS A 162 -10.09 4.35 5.77
N VAL A 163 -10.55 5.19 4.82
CA VAL A 163 -10.34 4.95 3.39
C VAL A 163 -8.87 5.12 3.07
N GLU A 164 -8.24 4.10 2.51
CA GLU A 164 -6.84 4.13 2.09
C GLU A 164 -6.60 5.18 0.99
N LYS A 165 -5.54 5.96 1.16
CA LYS A 165 -5.08 6.96 0.19
C LYS A 165 -3.57 6.94 0.09
N ILE A 166 -3.06 6.92 -1.14
CA ILE A 166 -1.69 7.29 -1.48
C ILE A 166 -1.69 8.80 -1.71
N ILE A 167 -0.97 9.52 -0.86
CA ILE A 167 -0.97 10.98 -0.78
C ILE A 167 0.25 11.61 -1.41
N ALA A 168 1.32 10.84 -1.64
CA ALA A 168 2.43 11.28 -2.46
C ALA A 168 3.27 10.08 -2.91
N ILE A 169 3.98 10.24 -4.02
CA ILE A 169 5.07 9.36 -4.45
C ILE A 169 6.26 10.24 -4.80
N ASP A 170 7.37 10.04 -4.10
CA ASP A 170 8.52 10.95 -4.05
C ASP A 170 8.06 12.40 -3.77
N GLU A 171 8.39 13.35 -4.64
CA GLU A 171 8.03 14.77 -4.53
C GLU A 171 6.63 15.12 -5.04
N PHE A 172 5.89 14.15 -5.57
CA PHE A 172 4.62 14.40 -6.25
C PHE A 172 3.43 14.13 -5.33
N ASP A 173 2.73 15.20 -4.96
CA ASP A 173 1.51 15.13 -4.16
C ASP A 173 0.34 14.53 -4.95
N LEU A 174 -0.38 13.61 -4.29
CA LEU A 174 -1.48 12.83 -4.85
C LEU A 174 -2.66 12.77 -3.85
N ASP A 175 -3.78 12.27 -4.33
CA ASP A 175 -4.93 11.81 -3.56
C ASP A 175 -5.52 10.57 -4.25
N LEU A 176 -4.69 9.52 -4.36
CA LEU A 176 -4.97 8.32 -5.13
C LEU A 176 -5.50 7.20 -4.22
N ALA A 177 -6.63 6.58 -4.57
CA ALA A 177 -7.06 5.35 -3.92
C ALA A 177 -6.26 4.16 -4.49
N PRO A 178 -5.62 3.30 -3.68
CA PRO A 178 -4.85 2.17 -4.17
C PRO A 178 -5.77 1.01 -4.59
N THR A 179 -6.26 1.09 -5.82
CA THR A 179 -7.14 0.10 -6.48
C THR A 179 -6.34 -0.98 -7.22
N GLU A 180 -7.01 -2.05 -7.67
CA GLU A 180 -6.36 -3.21 -8.31
C GLU A 180 -5.44 -2.85 -9.48
N ASN A 181 -5.91 -2.08 -10.47
CA ASN A 181 -5.10 -1.75 -11.64
C ASN A 181 -4.70 -0.28 -11.63
N LEU A 182 -3.41 -0.02 -11.47
CA LEU A 182 -2.81 1.30 -11.49
C LEU A 182 -1.81 1.42 -12.66
N LEU A 183 -1.68 2.62 -13.19
CA LEU A 183 -0.68 2.97 -14.19
C LEU A 183 0.02 4.26 -13.78
N PHE A 184 1.34 4.23 -13.71
CA PHE A 184 2.19 5.38 -13.39
C PHE A 184 3.03 5.77 -14.59
N LEU A 185 3.12 7.08 -14.85
CA LEU A 185 4.03 7.64 -15.84
C LEU A 185 4.82 8.79 -15.23
N ARG A 186 6.15 8.77 -15.39
CA ARG A 186 7.02 9.94 -15.11
C ARG A 186 7.56 10.51 -16.41
N TYR A 187 7.26 11.78 -16.67
CA TYR A 187 7.56 12.44 -17.93
C TYR A 187 7.83 13.93 -17.73
N THR A 188 8.47 14.56 -18.70
CA THR A 188 8.62 16.02 -18.73
C THR A 188 7.31 16.67 -19.20
N ASP A 189 6.75 17.56 -18.39
CA ASP A 189 5.46 18.21 -18.61
C ASP A 189 5.47 19.04 -19.90
N ARG A 190 4.73 18.58 -20.91
CA ARG A 190 4.57 19.28 -22.18
C ARG A 190 3.16 19.08 -22.76
N PRO A 191 2.67 20.03 -23.58
CA PRO A 191 1.35 19.91 -24.18
C PRO A 191 1.15 18.58 -24.92
N GLY A 192 0.00 17.94 -24.69
CA GLY A 192 -0.45 16.75 -25.42
C GLY A 192 -0.21 15.40 -24.74
N ILE A 193 0.63 15.30 -23.70
CA ILE A 193 0.93 14.01 -23.05
C ILE A 193 -0.33 13.32 -22.51
N VAL A 194 -1.18 14.05 -21.80
CA VAL A 194 -2.46 13.50 -21.28
C VAL A 194 -3.34 12.95 -22.41
N GLY A 195 -3.38 13.65 -23.55
CA GLY A 195 -4.15 13.22 -24.73
C GLY A 195 -3.57 11.96 -25.38
N ILE A 196 -2.23 11.85 -25.45
CA ILE A 196 -1.52 10.65 -25.93
C ILE A 196 -1.90 9.44 -25.06
N VAL A 197 -1.78 9.58 -23.73
CA VAL A 197 -2.09 8.50 -22.78
C VAL A 197 -3.56 8.08 -22.89
N GLY A 198 -4.49 9.03 -22.85
CA GLY A 198 -5.92 8.75 -22.94
C GLY A 198 -6.29 8.06 -24.26
N ASN A 199 -5.70 8.48 -25.39
CA ASN A 199 -5.94 7.87 -26.68
C ASN A 199 -5.38 6.43 -26.77
N ALA A 200 -4.18 6.20 -26.23
CA ALA A 200 -3.57 4.87 -26.22
C ALA A 200 -4.42 3.86 -25.41
N LEU A 201 -4.87 4.27 -24.22
CA LEU A 201 -5.76 3.44 -23.39
C LEU A 201 -7.13 3.24 -24.04
N GLY A 202 -7.71 4.30 -24.62
CA GLY A 202 -8.97 4.21 -25.35
C GLY A 202 -8.92 3.26 -26.56
N LYS A 203 -7.83 3.27 -27.33
CA LYS A 203 -7.60 2.32 -28.43
C LYS A 203 -7.47 0.87 -27.95
N ALA A 204 -6.95 0.68 -26.75
CA ALA A 204 -6.89 -0.62 -26.09
C ALA A 204 -8.20 -1.02 -25.40
N ASN A 205 -9.26 -0.18 -25.50
CA ASN A 205 -10.53 -0.37 -24.82
C ASN A 205 -10.41 -0.47 -23.29
N ILE A 206 -9.48 0.30 -22.72
CA ILE A 206 -9.24 0.39 -21.28
C ILE A 206 -9.81 1.72 -20.77
N ASN A 207 -10.79 1.64 -19.89
CA ASN A 207 -11.41 2.81 -19.27
C ASN A 207 -10.55 3.34 -18.11
N ILE A 208 -10.60 4.66 -17.89
CA ILE A 208 -9.88 5.37 -16.83
C ILE A 208 -10.90 5.77 -15.77
N ALA A 209 -10.86 5.10 -14.61
CA ALA A 209 -11.75 5.40 -13.50
C ALA A 209 -11.26 6.57 -12.63
N GLY A 210 -9.96 6.86 -12.66
CA GLY A 210 -9.35 7.98 -11.97
C GLY A 210 -8.05 8.39 -12.62
N MET A 211 -7.76 9.69 -12.60
CA MET A 211 -6.50 10.25 -13.10
C MET A 211 -6.09 11.41 -12.21
N GLN A 212 -4.82 11.41 -11.81
CA GLN A 212 -4.17 12.55 -11.21
C GLN A 212 -2.86 12.83 -11.91
N VAL A 213 -2.56 14.12 -12.04
CA VAL A 213 -1.32 14.62 -12.60
C VAL A 213 -0.75 15.60 -11.60
N ALA A 214 0.43 15.27 -11.10
CA ALA A 214 1.22 16.11 -10.22
C ALA A 214 2.48 16.53 -10.97
N ARG A 215 2.92 17.77 -10.78
CA ARG A 215 4.13 18.30 -11.43
C ARG A 215 4.95 19.09 -10.42
N ASP A 216 6.26 19.01 -10.54
CA ASP A 216 7.18 19.80 -9.69
C ASP A 216 7.03 21.30 -9.96
N SER A 217 6.83 21.66 -11.23
CA SER A 217 6.87 23.01 -11.77
C SER A 217 6.31 22.97 -13.20
N ALA A 218 5.90 24.14 -13.71
CA ALA A 218 5.42 24.22 -15.09
C ALA A 218 6.56 23.92 -16.07
N GLY A 219 6.42 22.85 -16.87
CA GLY A 219 7.42 22.42 -17.84
C GLY A 219 8.56 21.56 -17.27
N GLY A 220 8.54 21.26 -15.97
CA GLY A 220 9.49 20.35 -15.31
C GLY A 220 9.03 18.90 -15.38
N GLU A 221 9.30 18.11 -14.34
CA GLU A 221 8.86 16.72 -14.28
C GLU A 221 7.42 16.61 -13.75
N ALA A 222 6.72 15.59 -14.24
CA ALA A 222 5.37 15.26 -13.83
C ALA A 222 5.21 13.76 -13.60
N LEU A 223 4.39 13.43 -12.60
CA LEU A 223 3.88 12.11 -12.34
C LEU A 223 2.39 12.07 -12.69
N MET A 224 2.02 11.20 -13.62
CA MET A 224 0.63 10.82 -13.85
C MET A 224 0.36 9.47 -13.19
N ALA A 225 -0.65 9.44 -12.34
CA ALA A 225 -1.17 8.24 -11.71
C ALA A 225 -2.60 8.00 -12.19
N LEU A 226 -2.87 6.83 -12.76
CA LEU A 226 -4.19 6.45 -13.24
C LEU A 226 -4.69 5.21 -12.51
N THR A 227 -5.98 5.18 -12.23
CA THR A 227 -6.74 3.97 -11.96
C THR A 227 -7.46 3.56 -13.23
N VAL A 228 -7.29 2.31 -13.64
CA VAL A 228 -7.90 1.75 -14.85
C VAL A 228 -8.74 0.52 -14.52
N ASP A 229 -9.71 0.20 -15.37
CA ASP A 229 -10.65 -0.90 -15.09
C ASP A 229 -10.06 -2.30 -15.35
N SER A 230 -8.94 -2.38 -16.06
CA SER A 230 -8.27 -3.64 -16.41
C SER A 230 -6.76 -3.48 -16.52
N GLY A 231 -6.04 -4.59 -16.39
CA GLY A 231 -4.58 -4.62 -16.59
C GLY A 231 -4.15 -4.07 -17.96
N VAL A 232 -3.00 -3.41 -17.97
CA VAL A 232 -2.42 -2.78 -19.17
C VAL A 232 -1.36 -3.71 -19.76
N SER A 233 -1.48 -4.07 -21.04
CA SER A 233 -0.55 -5.00 -21.70
C SER A 233 0.82 -4.37 -21.95
N ALA A 234 1.85 -5.22 -22.04
CA ALA A 234 3.22 -4.79 -22.34
C ALA A 234 3.35 -4.01 -23.66
N ASP A 235 2.51 -4.33 -24.66
CA ASP A 235 2.47 -3.60 -25.94
C ASP A 235 1.97 -2.17 -25.75
N VAL A 236 0.92 -1.96 -24.94
CA VAL A 236 0.40 -0.63 -24.63
C VAL A 236 1.42 0.17 -23.84
N LEU A 237 2.06 -0.42 -22.82
CA LEU A 237 3.13 0.23 -22.06
C LEU A 237 4.30 0.64 -22.96
N SER A 238 4.75 -0.25 -23.84
CA SER A 238 5.85 0.03 -24.78
C SER A 238 5.50 1.16 -25.76
N ASN A 239 4.26 1.23 -26.22
CA ASN A 239 3.79 2.32 -27.07
C ASN A 239 3.72 3.64 -26.30
N LEU A 240 3.23 3.63 -25.07
CA LEU A 240 3.21 4.81 -24.20
C LEU A 240 4.61 5.37 -23.96
N VAL A 241 5.61 4.53 -23.68
CA VAL A 241 7.01 4.96 -23.55
C VAL A 241 7.46 5.70 -24.81
N LYS A 242 7.23 5.12 -25.99
CA LYS A 242 7.66 5.70 -27.28
C LYS A 242 6.96 7.01 -27.60
N GLU A 243 5.64 7.10 -27.41
CA GLU A 243 4.86 8.28 -27.80
C GLU A 243 5.02 9.43 -26.81
N THR A 244 5.14 9.14 -25.52
CA THR A 244 5.26 10.18 -24.48
C THR A 244 6.71 10.65 -24.30
N GLY A 245 7.69 9.75 -24.50
CA GLY A 245 9.08 9.97 -24.09
C GLY A 245 9.27 9.91 -22.58
N ALA A 246 8.33 9.27 -21.86
CA ALA A 246 8.38 9.13 -20.42
C ALA A 246 9.62 8.34 -19.97
N LYS A 247 10.20 8.76 -18.85
CA LYS A 247 11.31 8.06 -18.18
C LYS A 247 10.84 6.80 -17.48
N LEU A 248 9.58 6.77 -17.06
CA LEU A 248 8.92 5.63 -16.44
C LEU A 248 7.51 5.47 -17.01
N VAL A 249 7.13 4.25 -17.36
CA VAL A 249 5.75 3.84 -17.62
C VAL A 249 5.58 2.47 -16.99
N GLN A 250 4.80 2.40 -15.91
CA GLN A 250 4.70 1.19 -15.10
C GLN A 250 3.25 0.88 -14.74
N ALA A 251 2.79 -0.31 -15.14
CA ALA A 251 1.55 -0.87 -14.61
C ALA A 251 1.81 -1.55 -13.27
N VAL A 252 0.88 -1.39 -12.33
CA VAL A 252 0.91 -2.04 -11.02
C VAL A 252 -0.44 -2.71 -10.80
N ASN A 253 -0.40 -4.03 -10.66
CA ASN A 253 -1.58 -4.82 -10.33
C ASN A 253 -1.50 -5.16 -8.84
N LEU A 254 -2.26 -4.43 -8.02
CA LEU A 254 -2.29 -4.64 -6.58
C LEU A 254 -3.03 -5.93 -6.25
N VAL A 255 -2.38 -6.78 -5.47
CA VAL A 255 -2.97 -8.00 -4.91
C VAL A 255 -3.28 -7.77 -3.43
N GLY A 256 -4.50 -8.14 -3.02
CA GLY A 256 -5.00 -8.01 -1.65
C GLY A 256 -4.79 -9.23 -0.78
#